data_AF-A0AAD9TZV6-F1
#
_entry.id   AF-A0AAD9TZV6-F1
#
_cell.length_a   1.000
_cell.length_b   1.000
_cell.length_c   1.000
_cell.angle_alpha   90.00
_cell.angle_beta   90.00
_cell.angle_gamma   90.00
#
_symmetry.space_group_name_H-M   'P 1'
#
loop_
_entity.id
_entity.type
_entity.pdbx_description
1 polymer ?
#
loop_
_entity_poly.entity_id
_entity_poly.type
_entity_poly.pdbx_seq_one_letter_code
_entity_poly.pdbx_strand_id
1 'polypeptide(L)' 'MKGLMEDFVTKDMVDLLLQLADDPNLEVKLNYDSVKGFTQDLIAGGTDTSATTVEWAMSELMKQPH' A
#
# COMPACT_ATOMS: atom_id res chain seq x y z
N MET A 1 7.63 19.81 27.39
CA MET A 1 7.17 19.26 26.10
C MET A 1 6.66 17.85 26.35
N LYS A 2 5.36 17.67 26.57
CA LYS A 2 4.74 16.35 26.81
C LYS A 2 3.37 16.28 26.11
N GLY A 3 3.32 16.77 24.86
CA GLY A 3 2.06 17.00 24.15
C GLY A 3 2.10 16.74 22.65
N LEU A 4 2.99 15.85 22.17
CA LEU A 4 3.07 15.50 20.74
C LEU A 4 3.25 14.00 20.47
N MET A 5 3.14 13.17 21.50
CA MET A 5 3.00 11.73 21.31
C MET A 5 1.54 11.42 21.65
N GLU A 6 0.63 11.90 20.80
CA GLU A 6 -0.52 11.03 20.51
C GLU A 6 0.13 9.72 20.07
N ASP A 7 -0.16 8.62 20.78
CA ASP A 7 0.31 7.30 20.36
C ASP A 7 0.05 7.19 18.86
N PHE A 8 1.11 7.05 18.05
CA PHE A 8 0.96 6.88 16.61
C PHE A 8 0.26 5.53 16.42
N VAL A 9 -1.08 5.56 16.41
CA VAL A 9 -1.91 4.38 16.25
C VAL A 9 -1.93 4.10 14.77
N THR A 10 -1.19 3.07 14.40
CA THR A 10 -1.09 2.59 13.04
C THR A 10 -2.47 2.30 12.45
N LYS A 11 -2.86 3.05 11.42
CA LYS A 11 -4.21 3.01 10.84
C LYS A 11 -4.24 2.31 9.49
N ASP A 12 -3.17 2.47 8.71
CA ASP A 12 -3.06 1.87 7.40
C ASP A 12 -1.68 1.21 7.15
N MET A 13 -1.54 0.61 5.97
CA MET A 13 -0.32 -0.10 5.58
C MET A 13 0.89 0.83 5.52
N VAL A 14 0.73 2.08 5.11
CA VAL A 14 1.84 3.03 5.01
C VAL A 14 2.31 3.41 6.41
N ASP A 15 1.38 3.61 7.35
CA ASP A 15 1.70 3.82 8.76
C ASP A 15 2.50 2.64 9.36
N LEU A 16 2.15 1.39 9.05
CA LEU A 16 2.93 0.20 9.47
C LEU A 16 4.36 0.22 8.93
N LEU A 17 4.52 0.56 7.65
CA LEU A 17 5.83 0.61 7.00
C LEU A 17 6.70 1.74 7.55
N LEU A 18 6.11 2.89 7.90
CA LEU A 18 6.80 4.00 8.54
C LEU A 18 7.24 3.63 9.96
N GLN A 19 6.36 3.00 10.74
CA GLN A 19 6.71 2.50 12.07
C GLN A 19 7.86 1.49 12.01
N LEU A 20 7.88 0.64 10.98
CA LEU A 20 8.93 -0.34 10.74
C LEU A 20 10.25 0.31 10.30
N ALA A 21 10.20 1.38 9.50
CA ALA A 21 11.37 2.15 9.11
C ALA A 21 12.03 2.89 10.28
N ASP A 22 11.24 3.26 11.28
CA ASP A 22 11.72 3.94 12.49
C ASP A 22 12.26 2.96 13.56
N ASP A 23 12.08 1.64 13.43
CA ASP A 23 12.61 0.64 14.37
C ASP A 23 14.12 0.40 14.15
N PRO A 24 14.98 0.77 15.12
CA PRO A 24 16.43 0.58 14.99
C PRO A 24 16.88 -0.89 15.11
N ASN A 25 16.02 -1.79 15.61
CA ASN A 25 16.35 -3.20 15.86
C ASN A 25 16.00 -4.13 14.70
N LEU A 26 15.49 -3.58 13.60
CA LEU A 26 15.07 -4.38 12.46
C LEU A 26 16.27 -5.04 11.77
N GLU A 27 16.20 -6.36 11.56
CA GLU A 27 17.28 -7.13 10.93
C GLU A 27 17.64 -6.61 9.52
N VAL A 28 16.63 -6.14 8.79
CA VAL A 28 16.79 -5.48 7.49
C VAL A 28 16.26 -4.05 7.61
N LYS A 29 17.15 -3.06 7.57
CA LYS A 29 16.75 -1.65 7.66
C LYS A 29 15.86 -1.25 6.50
N LEU A 30 14.61 -0.90 6.81
CA LEU A 30 13.71 -0.26 5.88
C LEU A 30 14.04 1.23 5.85
N ASN A 31 14.37 1.78 4.68
CA ASN A 31 14.58 3.23 4.53
C ASN A 31 13.33 3.91 3.95
N TYR A 32 13.24 5.23 4.10
CA TYR A 32 12.12 6.02 3.60
C TYR A 32 11.94 5.91 2.07
N ASP A 33 13.03 5.78 1.31
CA ASP A 33 12.97 5.59 -0.14
C ASP A 33 12.36 4.22 -0.53
N SER A 34 12.57 3.19 0.30
CA SER A 34 12.05 1.83 0.12
C SER A 34 10.57 1.79 0.49
N VAL A 35 10.16 2.46 1.57
CA VAL A 35 8.74 2.65 1.91
C VAL A 35 8.00 3.35 0.78
N LYS A 36 8.60 4.43 0.26
CA LYS A 36 8.08 5.17 -0.88
C LYS A 36 7.98 4.29 -2.12
N GLY A 37 9.04 3.57 -2.46
CA GLY A 37 9.08 2.68 -3.62
C GLY A 37 8.01 1.59 -3.53
N PHE A 38 7.92 0.91 -2.39
CA PHE A 38 6.90 -0.11 -2.15
C PHE A 38 5.47 0.43 -2.28
N THR A 39 5.21 1.62 -1.73
CA THR A 39 3.90 2.26 -1.83
C THR A 39 3.56 2.61 -3.29
N GLN A 40 4.54 3.10 -4.06
CA GLN A 40 4.36 3.40 -5.47
C GLN A 40 4.11 2.15 -6.30
N ASP A 41 4.89 1.08 -6.08
CA ASP A 41 4.76 -0.19 -6.78
C ASP A 41 3.38 -0.83 -6.52
N LEU A 42 2.91 -0.80 -5.27
CA LEU A 42 1.60 -1.33 -4.92
C LEU A 42 0.47 -0.58 -5.63
N ILE A 43 0.52 0.75 -5.65
CA ILE A 43 -0.52 1.56 -6.29
C ILE A 43 -0.50 1.35 -7.81
N ALA A 44 0.69 1.40 -8.43
CA ALA A 44 0.83 1.24 -9.87
C ALA A 44 0.39 -0.16 -10.31
N GLY A 45 0.96 -1.21 -9.72
CA GLY A 45 0.64 -2.60 -10.08
C GLY A 45 -0.80 -3.00 -9.73
N GLY A 46 -1.32 -2.53 -8.59
CA GLY A 46 -2.69 -2.80 -8.17
C GLY A 46 -3.74 -2.14 -9.05
N THR A 47 -3.48 -0.92 -9.54
CA THR A 47 -4.41 -0.17 -10.39
C THR A 47 -4.57 -0.85 -11.75
N ASP A 48 -3.46 -1.12 -12.45
CA ASP A 48 -3.51 -1.67 -13.82
C ASP A 48 -4.13 -3.07 -13.83
N THR A 49 -3.78 -3.92 -12.87
CA THR A 49 -4.30 -5.28 -12.79
C THR A 49 -5.79 -5.32 -12.41
N SER A 50 -6.21 -4.48 -11.46
CA SER A 50 -7.62 -4.39 -11.05
C SER A 50 -8.48 -3.82 -12.18
N ALA A 51 -8.03 -2.75 -12.85
CA ALA A 51 -8.71 -2.17 -14.00
C ALA A 51 -8.86 -3.21 -15.13
N THR A 52 -7.78 -3.89 -15.50
CA THR A 52 -7.80 -4.96 -16.52
C THR A 52 -8.79 -6.06 -16.16
N THR A 53 -8.85 -6.45 -14.87
CA THR A 53 -9.79 -7.49 -14.40
C THR A 53 -11.24 -7.03 -14.54
N VAL A 54 -11.55 -5.78 -14.17
CA VAL A 54 -12.89 -5.20 -14.31
C VAL A 54 -13.28 -5.07 -15.78
N GLU A 55 -12.36 -4.62 -16.63
CA GLU A 55 -12.55 -4.53 -18.08
C GLU A 55 -12.86 -5.90 -18.70
N TRP A 56 -12.13 -6.95 -18.27
CA TRP A 56 -12.42 -8.32 -18.67
C TRP A 56 -13.80 -8.79 -18.20
N ALA A 57 -14.14 -8.54 -16.94
CA ALA A 57 -15.44 -8.90 -16.39
C ALA A 57 -16.59 -8.21 -17.16
N MET A 58 -16.47 -6.91 -17.45
CA MET A 58 -17.44 -6.17 -18.26
C MET A 58 -17.50 -6.69 -19.70
N SER A 59 -16.35 -6.98 -20.30
CA SER A 59 -16.28 -7.56 -21.65
C SER A 59 -17.00 -8.90 -21.72
N GLU A 60 -16.86 -9.74 -20.69
CA GLU A 60 -17.51 -11.04 -20.65
C GLU A 60 -19.02 -10.92 -20.41
N LEU A 61 -19.45 -10.02 -19.51
CA LEU A 61 -20.87 -9.70 -19.31
C LEU A 61 -21.53 -9.18 -20.60
N MET A 62 -20.83 -8.37 -21.40
CA MET A 62 -21.35 -7.88 -22.69
C MET A 62 -21.43 -8.98 -23.75
N LYS A 63 -20.50 -9.95 -23.76
CA LYS A 63 -20.53 -11.10 -24.68
C LYS A 63 -21.64 -12.09 -24.34
N GLN A 64 -21.93 -12.27 -23.05
CA GLN A 64 -22.96 -13.19 -22.56
C GLN A 64 -23.95 -12.47 -21.64
N PRO A 65 -24.87 -11.65 -22.22
CA PRO A 65 -25.82 -10.85 -21.45
C PRO A 65 -27.06 -11.63 -20.96
N HIS A 66 -27.06 -12.97 -21.08
CA HIS A 66 -28.22 -13.84 -20.84
C HIS A 66 -28.34 -14.30 -19.40
#